data_AF-A0A2I0XI96-F1
#
_entry.id   AF-A0A2I0XI96-F1
#
_cell.length_a   1.000
_cell.length_b   1.000
_cell.length_c   1.000
_cell.angle_alpha   90.00
_cell.angle_beta   90.00
_cell.angle_gamma   90.00
#
_symmetry.space_group_name_H-M   'P 1'
#
loop_
_entity.id
_entity.type
_entity.pdbx_description
1 polymer ?
#
loop_
_entity_poly.entity_id
_entity_poly.type
_entity_poly.pdbx_seq_one_letter_code
_entity_poly.pdbx_strand_id
1 'polypeptide(L)'
;MVTEAAFVVPSGSASSVSSGNAGEGVEGFVKGVLTYMITDDLEVTPMSAISSITLINRFNMKKDVQLMEKVVTVGMEEGIALLKASLDSSTPLTDVFCSPKKKAKKAFSF
;
A
#
# COMPACT_ATOMS: atom_id res chain seq x y z
N MET A 1 0.76 -1.52 33.59
CA MET A 1 0.82 -0.10 33.18
C MET A 1 0.97 -0.10 31.67
N VAL A 2 -0.10 0.24 30.94
CA VAL A 2 -0.08 0.32 29.49
C VAL A 2 0.17 1.78 29.16
N THR A 3 1.35 2.08 28.64
CA THR A 3 1.70 3.42 28.20
C THR A 3 1.27 3.55 26.74
N GLU A 4 0.22 4.32 26.50
CA GLU A 4 -0.27 4.66 25.17
C GLU A 4 0.62 5.75 24.58
N ALA A 5 1.21 5.52 23.41
CA ALA A 5 2.01 6.51 22.71
C ALA A 5 1.09 7.43 21.90
N ALA A 6 0.86 8.64 22.41
CA ALA A 6 0.10 9.68 21.70
C ALA A 6 0.95 10.32 20.60
N PHE A 7 0.44 10.32 19.36
CA PHE A 7 1.04 11.03 18.24
C PHE A 7 0.72 12.53 18.35
N VAL A 8 1.76 13.37 18.39
CA VAL A 8 1.62 14.83 18.49
C VAL A 8 1.67 15.45 17.09
N VAL A 9 0.58 16.10 16.69
CA VAL A 9 0.52 16.90 15.45
C VAL A 9 1.29 18.22 15.65
N PRO A 10 2.19 18.63 14.73
CA PRO A 10 2.88 19.90 14.84
C PRO A 10 1.91 21.04 14.52
N SER A 11 1.62 21.86 15.53
CA SER A 11 0.87 23.11 15.38
C SER A 11 1.66 24.07 14.48
N GLY A 12 1.12 24.37 13.28
CA GLY A 12 1.77 25.27 12.34
C GLY A 12 0.87 25.76 11.21
N SER A 13 0.16 26.85 11.49
CA SER A 13 -0.43 27.83 10.56
C SER A 13 -1.84 27.58 10.05
N ALA A 14 -2.78 28.27 10.69
CA ALA A 14 -4.10 28.56 10.15
C ALA A 14 -4.01 29.30 8.81
N SER A 15 -4.71 28.79 7.79
CA SER A 15 -5.24 29.62 6.71
C SER A 15 -6.66 29.16 6.39
N SER A 16 -7.56 30.11 6.57
CA SER A 16 -9.01 30.02 6.44
C SER A 16 -9.47 29.60 5.04
N VAL A 17 -10.25 28.53 4.94
CA VAL A 17 -11.24 28.37 3.85
C VAL A 17 -12.54 27.75 4.38
N SER A 18 -13.60 28.54 4.20
CA SER A 18 -15.05 28.32 4.27
C SER A 18 -15.63 26.99 4.79
N SER A 19 -16.56 27.14 5.74
CA SER A 19 -17.62 26.19 6.12
C SER A 19 -18.28 25.49 4.93
N GLY A 20 -18.41 24.17 5.01
CA GLY A 20 -19.19 23.38 4.06
C GLY A 20 -19.15 21.87 4.35
N ASN A 21 -20.10 21.43 5.17
CA ASN A 21 -20.52 20.05 5.44
C ASN A 21 -19.67 19.22 6.42
N ALA A 22 -20.27 18.98 7.60
CA ALA A 22 -19.87 17.99 8.57
C ALA A 22 -19.93 16.58 7.95
N GLY A 23 -18.77 16.05 7.57
CA GLY A 23 -18.53 14.62 7.53
C GLY A 23 -17.64 14.29 8.71
N GLU A 24 -18.17 13.53 9.66
CA GLU A 24 -17.46 12.93 10.79
C GLU A 24 -16.05 12.51 10.36
N GLY A 25 -15.04 13.23 10.86
CA GLY A 25 -13.66 13.08 10.42
C GLY A 25 -13.15 11.72 10.87
N VAL A 26 -13.06 10.77 9.95
CA VAL A 26 -12.28 9.56 10.17
C VAL A 26 -10.83 10.02 10.29
N GLU A 27 -10.33 10.06 11.52
CA GLU A 27 -8.94 10.38 11.84
C GLU A 27 -8.07 9.24 11.29
N GLY A 28 -7.47 9.46 10.13
CA GLY A 28 -6.68 8.46 9.42
C GLY A 28 -5.98 9.03 8.19
N PHE A 29 -4.98 8.32 7.68
CA PHE A 29 -4.15 8.79 6.56
C PHE A 29 -4.89 8.82 5.20
N VAL A 30 -6.05 8.16 5.12
CA VAL A 30 -6.81 7.96 3.87
C VAL A 30 -8.23 8.51 3.99
N LYS A 31 -8.67 9.24 2.94
CA LYS A 31 -10.00 9.83 2.83
C LYS A 31 -10.93 8.85 2.11
N GLY A 32 -12.04 8.47 2.74
CA GLY A 32 -12.91 7.36 2.33
C GLY A 32 -13.62 7.44 0.96
N VAL A 33 -13.35 8.46 0.14
CA VAL A 33 -13.98 8.65 -1.18
C VAL A 33 -12.97 8.44 -2.32
N LEU A 34 -11.68 8.27 -2.01
CA LEU A 34 -10.63 8.11 -3.00
C LEU A 34 -10.10 6.68 -3.02
N THR A 35 -9.87 6.17 -4.22
CA THR A 35 -9.03 4.98 -4.40
C THR A 35 -7.58 5.42 -4.28
N TYR A 36 -6.77 4.63 -3.58
CA TYR A 36 -5.35 4.91 -3.38
C TYR A 36 -4.50 3.84 -4.05
N MET A 37 -3.31 4.25 -4.46
CA MET A 37 -2.25 3.43 -5.01
C MET A 37 -1.11 3.43 -4.01
N ILE A 38 -0.59 2.23 -3.71
CA ILE A 38 0.53 2.02 -2.81
C ILE A 38 1.61 1.31 -3.63
N THR A 39 2.81 1.88 -3.67
CA THR A 39 3.98 1.27 -4.34
C THR A 39 4.78 0.40 -3.37
N ASP A 40 5.75 -0.37 -3.87
CA ASP A 40 6.64 -1.17 -3.01
C ASP A 40 7.38 -0.30 -1.98
N ASP A 41 7.65 0.98 -2.28
CA ASP A 41 8.22 1.94 -1.33
C ASP A 41 7.22 2.38 -0.23
N LEU A 42 6.01 1.79 -0.19
CA LEU A 42 4.89 2.11 0.68
C LEU A 42 4.42 3.56 0.59
N GLU A 43 4.74 4.23 -0.53
CA GLU A 43 4.23 5.56 -0.84
C GLU A 43 2.76 5.46 -1.22
N VAL A 44 1.91 6.20 -0.50
CA VAL A 44 0.47 6.24 -0.73
C VAL A 44 0.14 7.46 -1.58
N THR A 45 -0.41 7.23 -2.77
CA THR A 45 -0.84 8.29 -3.69
C THR A 45 -2.29 8.07 -4.13
N PRO A 46 -3.12 9.11 -4.30
CA PRO A 46 -4.44 8.95 -4.87
C PRO A 46 -4.36 8.33 -6.28
N MET A 47 -5.17 7.31 -6.53
CA MET A 47 -5.23 6.65 -7.82
C MET A 47 -6.00 7.53 -8.80
N SER A 48 -5.36 7.88 -9.91
CA SER A 48 -6.01 8.51 -11.06
C SER A 48 -5.55 7.78 -12.32
N ALA A 49 -6.36 7.80 -13.39
CA ALA A 49 -5.98 7.18 -14.67
C ALA A 49 -4.61 7.69 -15.18
N ILE A 50 -4.32 8.97 -14.98
CA ILE A 50 -3.05 9.61 -15.38
C ILE A 50 -1.89 9.12 -14.50
N SER A 51 -2.11 8.96 -13.18
CA SER A 51 -1.10 8.41 -12.26
C SER A 51 -0.77 6.95 -12.59
N SER A 52 -1.80 6.14 -12.88
CA SER A 52 -1.61 4.74 -13.29
C SER A 52 -0.84 4.61 -14.60
N ILE A 53 -1.11 5.45 -15.61
CA ILE A 53 -0.34 5.49 -16.87
C ILE A 53 1.11 5.91 -16.61
N THR A 54 1.32 6.92 -15.77
CA THR A 54 2.67 7.39 -15.41
C THR A 54 3.49 6.30 -14.71
N LEU A 55 2.86 5.55 -13.81
CA LEU A 55 3.49 4.43 -13.11
C LEU A 55 3.89 3.31 -14.08
N ILE A 56 2.97 2.94 -14.99
CA ILE A 56 3.27 1.98 -16.06
C ILE A 56 4.47 2.48 -16.88
N ASN A 57 4.50 3.76 -17.26
CA ASN A 57 5.61 4.33 -18.03
C ASN A 57 6.95 4.30 -17.27
N ARG A 58 6.95 4.52 -15.95
CA ARG A 58 8.16 4.35 -15.11
C ARG A 58 8.70 2.92 -15.15
N PHE A 59 7.84 1.91 -15.21
CA PHE A 59 8.25 0.51 -15.30
C PHE A 59 8.61 0.06 -16.74
N ASN A 60 8.19 0.80 -17.77
CA ASN A 60 8.42 0.51 -19.21
C ASN A 60 9.86 0.79 -19.70
N MET A 61 10.88 0.64 -18.85
CA MET A 61 12.28 0.90 -19.24
C MET A 61 12.81 -0.11 -20.29
N LYS A 62 12.08 -1.19 -20.58
CA LYS A 62 12.44 -2.21 -21.58
C LYS A 62 11.21 -2.55 -22.42
N LYS A 63 11.41 -2.66 -23.73
CA LYS A 63 10.40 -2.64 -24.82
C LYS A 63 9.36 -3.78 -24.85
N ASP A 64 9.33 -4.63 -23.84
CA ASP A 64 8.29 -5.66 -23.64
C ASP A 64 7.75 -5.54 -22.22
N VAL A 65 6.57 -4.94 -22.07
CA VAL A 65 5.89 -4.85 -20.78
C VAL A 65 4.75 -5.84 -20.73
N GLN A 66 4.92 -6.83 -19.86
CA GLN A 66 3.87 -7.74 -19.43
C GLN A 66 3.28 -7.18 -18.12
N LEU A 67 2.10 -6.58 -18.21
CA LEU A 67 1.34 -6.12 -17.06
C LEU A 67 0.37 -7.21 -16.62
N MET A 68 0.42 -7.58 -15.34
CA MET A 68 -0.52 -8.53 -14.73
C MET A 68 -1.29 -7.83 -13.62
N GLU A 69 -2.62 -7.91 -13.69
CA GLU A 69 -3.50 -7.49 -12.60
C GLU A 69 -3.83 -8.68 -11.71
N LYS A 70 -3.77 -8.48 -10.40
CA LYS A 70 -4.13 -9.48 -9.40
C LYS A 70 -4.91 -8.83 -8.29
N VAL A 71 -6.13 -9.31 -8.08
CA VAL A 71 -6.92 -8.93 -6.91
C VAL A 71 -6.48 -9.79 -5.73
N VAL A 72 -6.11 -9.13 -4.63
CA VAL A 72 -5.72 -9.78 -3.37
C VAL A 72 -6.68 -9.34 -2.27
N THR A 73 -7.02 -10.26 -1.38
CA THR A 73 -7.74 -9.95 -0.15
C THR A 73 -6.71 -9.78 0.96
N VAL A 74 -6.81 -8.69 1.71
CA VAL A 74 -5.92 -8.40 2.84
C VAL A 74 -6.69 -8.65 4.13
N GLY A 75 -6.33 -9.72 4.82
CA GLY A 75 -6.79 -10.02 6.17
C GLY A 75 -5.73 -9.68 7.22
N MET A 76 -5.92 -10.20 8.44
CA MET A 76 -4.99 -10.00 9.54
C MET A 76 -3.62 -10.63 9.26
N GLU A 77 -3.61 -11.82 8.66
CA GLU A 77 -2.40 -12.60 8.37
C GLU A 77 -1.55 -11.89 7.31
N GLU A 78 -2.18 -11.40 6.24
CA GLU A 78 -1.51 -10.61 5.20
C GLU A 78 -1.03 -9.26 5.75
N GLY A 79 -1.80 -8.63 6.64
CA GLY A 79 -1.40 -7.37 7.30
C GLY A 79 -0.15 -7.53 8.14
N ILE A 80 -0.06 -8.59 8.96
CA ILE A 80 1.14 -8.88 9.77
C ILE A 80 2.32 -9.24 8.85
N ALA A 81 2.09 -10.03 7.80
CA ALA A 81 3.13 -10.37 6.84
C ALA A 81 3.68 -9.13 6.13
N LEU A 82 2.81 -8.20 5.75
CA LEU A 82 3.17 -6.93 5.13
C LEU A 82 3.94 -6.02 6.09
N LEU A 83 3.51 -5.93 7.35
CA LEU A 83 4.22 -5.16 8.37
C LEU A 83 5.63 -5.70 8.58
N LYS A 84 5.77 -7.03 8.66
CA LYS A 84 7.09 -7.66 8.78
C LYS A 84 7.96 -7.38 7.56
N ALA A 85 7.41 -7.56 6.36
CA ALA A 85 8.13 -7.29 5.12
C ALA A 85 8.53 -5.81 4.98
N SER A 86 7.73 -4.87 5.49
CA SER A 86 8.05 -3.43 5.50
C SER A 86 9.30 -3.08 6.30
N LEU A 87 9.65 -3.89 7.30
CA LEU A 87 10.84 -3.67 8.15
C LEU A 87 12.07 -4.37 7.59
N ASP A 88 11.87 -5.51 6.92
CA ASP A 88 12.93 -6.41 6.50
C ASP A 88 13.29 -6.29 5.00
N SER A 89 12.41 -5.76 4.15
CA SER A 89 12.53 -5.75 2.69
C SER A 89 12.35 -4.37 2.06
N SER A 90 13.01 -4.16 0.92
CA SER A 90 12.83 -2.98 0.06
C SER A 90 11.64 -3.12 -0.91
N THR A 91 11.05 -4.32 -1.04
CA THR A 91 9.90 -4.59 -1.92
C THR A 91 8.79 -5.38 -1.20
N PRO A 92 8.20 -4.82 -0.14
CA PRO A 92 7.27 -5.51 0.74
C PRO A 92 5.98 -6.00 0.06
N LEU A 93 5.40 -5.25 -0.87
CA LEU A 93 4.17 -5.66 -1.56
C LEU A 93 4.46 -6.83 -2.50
N THR A 94 5.56 -6.74 -3.24
CA THR A 94 6.01 -7.82 -4.13
C THR A 94 6.32 -9.10 -3.33
N ASP A 95 7.00 -8.98 -2.20
CA ASP A 95 7.37 -10.14 -1.38
C ASP A 95 6.15 -10.85 -0.77
N VAL A 96 5.13 -10.11 -0.34
CA VAL A 96 3.94 -10.71 0.27
C VAL A 96 2.96 -11.22 -0.78
N PHE A 97 2.74 -10.46 -1.86
CA PHE A 97 1.63 -10.73 -2.79
C PHE A 97 2.05 -11.37 -4.11
N CYS A 98 3.31 -11.23 -4.53
CA CYS A 98 3.83 -11.71 -5.81
C CYS A 98 4.81 -12.88 -5.68
N SER A 99 5.29 -13.19 -4.47
CA SER A 99 6.21 -14.32 -4.25
C SER A 99 5.65 -15.66 -4.75
N PRO A 100 6.40 -16.41 -5.57
CA PRO A 100 6.00 -17.75 -5.98
C PRO A 100 6.01 -18.66 -4.75
N LYS A 101 4.84 -19.17 -4.33
CA LYS A 101 4.78 -20.23 -3.31
C LYS A 101 5.60 -21.42 -3.84
N LYS A 102 6.71 -21.75 -3.17
CA LYS A 102 7.53 -22.92 -3.51
C LYS A 102 6.61 -24.16 -3.49
N LYS A 103 6.33 -24.73 -4.66
CA LYS A 103 5.67 -26.04 -4.72
C LYS A 103 6.63 -27.04 -4.08
N ALA A 104 6.17 -27.70 -3.01
CA ALA A 104 6.91 -28.81 -2.42
C ALA A 104 7.20 -29.83 -3.52
N LYS A 105 8.47 -30.14 -3.73
CA LYS A 105 8.87 -31.21 -4.65
C LYS A 105 8.22 -32.49 -4.14
N LYS A 106 7.35 -33.11 -4.93
CA LYS A 106 6.88 -34.48 -4.65
C LYS A 106 8.13 -35.35 -4.58
N ALA A 107 8.45 -35.84 -3.39
CA ALA A 107 9.45 -36.88 -3.24
C ALA A 107 8.92 -38.09 -4.02
N PHE A 108 9.67 -38.52 -5.04
CA PHE A 108 9.42 -39.78 -5.72
C PHE A 108 9.61 -40.90 -4.68
N SER A 109 8.55 -41.62 -4.37
CA SER A 109 8.65 -42.93 -3.73
C SER A 109 8.88 -43.97 -4.83
N PHE A 110 9.93 -44.78 -4.65
CA PHE A 110 10.27 -45.95 -5.47
C PHE A 110 9.16 -46.99 -5.48
#